data_AF-A0A7L4RHQ9-F1
#
_entry.id   AF-A0A7L4RHQ9-F1
#
_cell.length_a   1.000
_cell.length_b   1.000
_cell.length_c   1.000
_cell.angle_alpha   90.00
_cell.angle_beta   90.00
_cell.angle_gamma   90.00
#
_symmetry.space_group_name_H-M   'P 1'
#
loop_
_entity.id
_entity.type
_entity.pdbx_description
1 polymer ?
#
loop_
_entity_poly.entity_id
_entity_poly.type
_entity_poly.pdbx_seq_one_letter_code
_entity_poly.pdbx_strand_id
1 'polypeptide(L)'
;MKKKKKSVEERTLTQPLILIIFLSVLEPILIVLGMLPPIFSYSLGNLLFAFLELIIIIQLAYSRSDEGIKESVINGAVLGFTMASILVASGLIGSNYFEKPVLGISAVTQLSRLQILGLLILGNTILFALISALVTGLAKKFKR
;
A
#
# COMPACT_ATOMS: atom_id res chain seq x y z
N MET A 1 10.90 5.47 33.78
CA MET A 1 11.00 4.42 32.73
C MET A 1 10.00 4.52 31.57
N LYS A 2 9.01 5.43 31.55
CA LYS A 2 8.00 5.50 30.46
C LYS A 2 8.48 6.12 29.12
N LYS A 3 9.51 6.98 29.11
CA LYS A 3 9.99 7.65 27.89
C LYS A 3 10.75 6.74 26.90
N LYS A 4 11.38 5.66 27.37
CA LYS A 4 12.14 4.71 26.52
C LYS A 4 11.25 3.75 25.72
N LYS A 5 10.02 3.46 26.18
CA LYS A 5 9.07 2.59 25.45
C LYS A 5 8.45 3.28 24.23
N LYS A 6 8.06 4.56 24.38
CA LYS A 6 7.46 5.36 23.30
C LYS A 6 8.37 5.50 22.08
N SER A 7 9.68 5.67 22.28
CA SER A 7 10.63 5.82 21.16
C SER A 7 10.89 4.52 20.38
N VAL A 8 10.54 3.36 20.94
CA VAL A 8 10.64 2.06 20.26
C VAL A 8 9.33 1.76 19.52
N GLU A 9 8.18 2.05 20.14
CA GLU A 9 6.84 1.93 19.51
C GLU A 9 6.60 2.92 18.35
N GLU A 10 7.16 4.13 18.43
CA GLU A 10 7.08 5.08 17.31
C GLU A 10 7.92 4.58 16.12
N ARG A 11 9.15 4.09 16.37
CA ARG A 11 10.04 3.57 15.32
C ARG A 11 9.48 2.35 14.58
N THR A 12 8.68 1.51 15.24
CA THR A 12 8.12 0.29 14.64
C THR A 12 7.00 0.54 13.64
N LEU A 13 6.30 1.68 13.70
CA LEU A 13 5.30 2.07 12.69
C LEU A 13 5.92 2.94 11.58
N THR A 14 6.90 3.78 11.92
CA THR A 14 7.52 4.69 10.94
C THR A 14 8.30 3.94 9.87
N GLN A 15 9.03 2.89 10.22
CA GLN A 15 9.83 2.11 9.26
C GLN A 15 8.99 1.47 8.14
N PRO A 16 7.95 0.66 8.42
CA PRO A 16 7.13 0.06 7.38
C PRO A 16 6.35 1.10 6.55
N LEU A 17 5.91 2.19 7.18
CA LEU A 17 5.28 3.30 6.45
C LEU A 17 6.25 3.97 5.47
N ILE A 18 7.49 4.26 5.90
CA ILE A 18 8.53 4.82 5.02
C ILE A 18 8.83 3.87 3.85
N LEU A 19 8.97 2.58 4.13
CA LEU A 19 9.21 1.55 3.11
C LEU A 19 8.07 1.49 2.08
N ILE A 20 6.82 1.51 2.53
CA ILE A 20 5.66 1.56 1.62
C ILE A 20 5.67 2.85 0.80
N ILE A 21 5.88 4.01 1.42
CA ILE A 21 5.94 5.28 0.68
C ILE A 21 7.06 5.22 -0.38
N PHE A 22 8.23 4.70 -0.01
CA PHE A 22 9.34 4.58 -0.93
C PHE A 22 9.00 3.65 -2.12
N LEU A 23 8.45 2.46 -1.86
CA LEU A 23 8.07 1.52 -2.92
C LEU A 23 6.96 2.08 -3.82
N SER A 24 5.91 2.64 -3.22
CA SER A 24 4.76 3.17 -3.96
C SER A 24 5.09 4.44 -4.74
N VAL A 25 6.20 5.14 -4.43
CA VAL A 25 6.73 6.23 -5.26
C VAL A 25 7.69 5.70 -6.32
N LEU A 26 8.54 4.73 -5.97
CA LEU A 26 9.55 4.17 -6.86
C LEU A 26 8.90 3.45 -8.06
N GLU A 27 7.86 2.64 -7.83
CA GLU A 27 7.18 1.90 -8.91
C GLU A 27 6.65 2.85 -10.01
N PRO A 28 5.84 3.89 -9.69
CA PRO A 28 5.43 4.87 -10.69
C PRO A 28 6.57 5.56 -11.41
N ILE A 29 7.66 5.90 -10.72
CA ILE A 29 8.84 6.53 -11.35
C ILE A 29 9.42 5.58 -12.40
N LEU A 30 9.61 4.30 -12.06
CA LEU A 30 10.13 3.31 -13.01
C LEU A 30 9.20 3.14 -14.22
N ILE A 31 7.88 3.22 -14.02
CA ILE A 31 6.91 3.15 -15.12
C ILE A 31 7.00 4.39 -16.01
N VAL A 32 7.07 5.59 -15.43
CA VAL A 32 7.21 6.85 -16.18
C VAL A 32 8.54 6.88 -16.96
N LEU A 33 9.62 6.30 -16.41
CA LEU A 33 10.90 6.14 -17.11
C LEU A 33 10.88 5.06 -18.20
N GLY A 34 9.82 4.25 -18.29
CA GLY A 34 9.72 3.13 -19.25
C GLY A 34 10.53 1.90 -18.85
N MET A 35 11.01 1.83 -17.61
CA MET A 35 11.72 0.67 -17.06
C MET A 35 10.75 -0.43 -16.62
N LEU A 36 9.50 -0.05 -16.30
CA LEU A 36 8.41 -0.97 -16.01
C LEU A 36 7.20 -0.65 -16.91
N PRO A 37 6.41 -1.67 -17.30
CA PRO A 37 5.14 -1.45 -17.95
C PRO A 37 4.07 -1.00 -16.95
N PRO A 38 2.93 -0.45 -17.42
CA PRO A 38 1.82 -0.03 -16.57
C PRO A 38 1.39 -1.10 -15.55
N ILE A 39 0.93 -0.70 -14.37
CA ILE A 39 0.65 -1.60 -13.24
C ILE A 39 -0.23 -2.79 -13.65
N PHE A 40 -1.34 -2.55 -14.36
CA PHE A 40 -2.27 -3.61 -14.81
C PHE A 40 -1.77 -4.52 -15.94
N SER A 41 -0.54 -4.37 -16.41
CA SER A 41 0.08 -5.31 -17.36
C SER A 41 0.56 -6.62 -16.72
N TYR A 42 0.49 -6.75 -15.39
CA TYR A 42 0.92 -7.94 -14.61
C TYR A 42 2.33 -8.45 -14.96
N SER A 43 3.25 -7.54 -15.28
CA SER A 43 4.64 -7.88 -15.50
C SER A 43 5.31 -8.41 -14.22
N LEU A 44 6.39 -9.18 -14.38
CA LEU A 44 7.16 -9.71 -13.26
C LEU A 44 7.63 -8.59 -12.30
N GLY A 45 7.98 -7.43 -12.84
CA GLY A 45 8.38 -6.27 -12.04
C GLY A 45 7.25 -5.74 -11.16
N ASN A 46 6.05 -5.56 -11.72
CA ASN A 46 4.88 -5.07 -10.96
C ASN A 46 4.44 -6.10 -9.91
N LEU A 47 4.53 -7.40 -10.23
CA LEU A 47 4.28 -8.46 -9.24
C LEU A 47 5.28 -8.40 -8.08
N LEU A 48 6.56 -8.14 -8.36
CA LEU A 48 7.58 -8.00 -7.32
C LEU A 48 7.29 -6.83 -6.38
N PHE A 49 6.88 -5.67 -6.90
CA PHE A 49 6.44 -4.54 -6.06
C PHE A 49 5.24 -4.90 -5.19
N ALA A 50 4.20 -5.52 -5.78
CA ALA A 50 3.03 -5.98 -5.03
C ALA A 50 3.39 -6.98 -3.91
N PHE A 51 4.33 -7.91 -4.18
CA PHE A 51 4.82 -8.84 -3.16
C PHE A 51 5.59 -8.15 -2.04
N LEU A 52 6.44 -7.16 -2.36
CA LEU A 52 7.18 -6.41 -1.35
C LEU A 52 6.24 -5.62 -0.44
N GLU A 53 5.24 -4.94 -1.00
CA GLU A 53 4.21 -4.23 -0.25
C GLU A 53 3.41 -5.18 0.66
N LEU A 54 3.05 -6.36 0.14
CA LEU A 54 2.37 -7.41 0.90
C LEU A 54 3.23 -7.93 2.07
N ILE A 55 4.53 -8.13 1.86
CA ILE A 55 5.45 -8.56 2.92
C ILE A 55 5.52 -7.51 4.03
N ILE A 56 5.60 -6.23 3.68
CA ILE A 56 5.67 -5.14 4.66
C ILE A 56 4.42 -5.12 5.55
N ILE A 57 3.23 -5.25 4.96
CA ILE A 57 2.00 -5.25 5.75
C ILE A 57 1.86 -6.51 6.62
N ILE A 58 2.22 -7.69 6.10
CA ILE A 58 2.23 -8.93 6.88
C ILE A 58 3.19 -8.80 8.06
N GLN A 59 4.40 -8.30 7.82
CA GLN A 59 5.41 -8.12 8.86
C GLN A 59 4.93 -7.14 9.93
N LEU A 60 4.34 -6.00 9.53
CA LEU A 60 3.78 -5.03 10.47
C LEU A 60 2.65 -5.67 11.30
N ALA A 61 1.66 -6.29 10.66
CA ALA A 61 0.52 -6.90 11.33
C ALA A 61 0.92 -8.05 12.27
N TYR A 62 1.96 -8.81 11.92
CA TYR A 62 2.51 -9.87 12.76
C TYR A 62 3.28 -9.29 13.96
N SER A 63 4.14 -8.29 13.74
CA SER A 63 4.94 -7.67 14.81
C SER A 63 4.09 -6.97 15.86
N ARG A 64 2.94 -6.41 15.45
CA ARG A 64 1.97 -5.72 16.32
C ARG A 64 0.79 -6.60 16.71
N SER A 65 0.93 -7.93 16.56
CA SER A 65 -0.18 -8.85 16.86
C SER A 65 -0.71 -8.70 18.28
N ASP A 66 0.15 -8.30 19.22
CA ASP A 66 -0.17 -8.26 20.65
C ASP A 66 -1.00 -7.02 21.02
N GLU A 67 -0.98 -5.98 20.19
CA GLU A 67 -1.73 -4.72 20.39
C GLU A 67 -3.23 -4.86 20.14
N GLY A 68 -3.65 -5.88 19.38
CA GLY A 68 -5.06 -6.12 19.07
C GLY A 68 -5.38 -6.11 17.58
N ILE A 69 -6.47 -6.81 17.21
CA ILE A 69 -6.95 -6.86 15.83
C ILE A 69 -7.38 -5.48 15.36
N LYS A 70 -8.06 -4.70 16.22
CA LYS A 70 -8.52 -3.34 15.89
C LYS A 70 -7.36 -2.43 15.45
N GLU A 71 -6.28 -2.40 16.22
CA GLU A 71 -5.13 -1.54 15.93
C GLU A 71 -4.41 -1.98 14.66
N SER A 72 -4.26 -3.30 14.47
CA SER A 72 -3.68 -3.87 13.24
C SER A 72 -4.51 -3.53 11.99
N VAL A 73 -5.84 -3.61 12.08
CA VAL A 73 -6.77 -3.22 11.01
C VAL A 73 -6.61 -1.76 10.63
N ILE A 74 -6.53 -0.86 11.62
CA ILE A 74 -6.36 0.59 11.38
C ILE A 74 -5.01 0.84 10.68
N ASN A 75 -3.93 0.24 11.19
CA ASN A 75 -2.60 0.39 10.59
C ASN A 75 -2.55 -0.15 9.16
N GLY A 76 -3.16 -1.31 8.92
CA GLY A 76 -3.29 -1.87 7.58
C GLY A 76 -4.08 -0.96 6.64
N ALA A 77 -5.22 -0.45 7.09
CA ALA A 77 -6.04 0.49 6.32
C ALA A 77 -5.25 1.75 5.96
N VAL A 78 -4.53 2.34 6.91
CA VAL A 78 -3.71 3.54 6.68
C VAL A 78 -2.61 3.29 5.65
N LEU A 79 -1.94 2.14 5.72
CA LEU A 79 -0.94 1.75 4.73
C LEU A 79 -1.54 1.59 3.33
N GLY A 80 -2.65 0.84 3.21
CA GLY A 80 -3.32 0.63 1.93
C GLY A 80 -3.86 1.92 1.33
N PHE A 81 -4.41 2.80 2.17
CA PHE A 81 -4.84 4.13 1.75
C PHE A 81 -3.68 4.97 1.22
N THR A 82 -2.55 4.99 1.94
CA THR A 82 -1.37 5.78 1.58
C THR A 82 -0.79 5.33 0.24
N MET A 83 -0.55 4.02 0.11
CA MET A 83 -0.06 3.40 -1.12
C MET A 83 -0.99 3.71 -2.30
N ALA A 84 -2.29 3.42 -2.16
CA ALA A 84 -3.24 3.63 -3.25
C ALA A 84 -3.38 5.11 -3.64
N SER A 85 -3.28 6.02 -2.66
CA SER A 85 -3.29 7.47 -2.93
C SER A 85 -2.07 7.91 -3.75
N ILE A 86 -0.88 7.38 -3.45
CA ILE A 86 0.34 7.67 -4.22
C ILE A 86 0.21 7.12 -5.64
N LEU A 87 -0.27 5.88 -5.80
CA LEU A 87 -0.48 5.27 -7.11
C LEU A 87 -1.52 6.03 -7.93
N VAL A 88 -2.63 6.45 -7.32
CA VAL A 88 -3.67 7.27 -7.97
C VAL A 88 -3.12 8.63 -8.38
N ALA A 89 -2.40 9.32 -7.50
CA ALA A 89 -1.78 10.60 -7.80
C ALA A 89 -0.79 10.46 -8.96
N SER A 90 0.02 9.39 -8.95
CA SER A 90 0.97 9.10 -10.02
C SER A 90 0.27 8.74 -11.33
N GLY A 91 -0.86 8.02 -11.29
CA GLY A 91 -1.72 7.77 -12.44
C GLY A 91 -2.30 9.04 -13.05
N LEU A 92 -2.75 9.97 -12.22
CA LEU A 92 -3.23 11.28 -12.67
C LEU A 92 -2.10 12.13 -13.26
N ILE A 93 -0.92 12.14 -12.63
CA ILE A 93 0.24 12.90 -13.12
C ILE A 93 0.74 12.30 -14.43
N GLY A 94 0.98 10.99 -14.47
CA GLY A 94 1.46 10.26 -15.64
C GLY A 94 0.56 10.43 -16.87
N SER A 95 -0.76 10.31 -16.68
CA SER A 95 -1.72 10.45 -17.78
C SER A 95 -1.89 11.89 -18.27
N ASN A 96 -1.82 12.91 -17.40
CA ASN A 96 -2.06 14.30 -17.80
C ASN A 96 -0.79 15.04 -18.26
N TYR A 97 0.41 14.66 -17.77
CA TYR A 97 1.65 15.40 -18.04
C TYR A 97 2.68 14.63 -18.86
N PHE A 98 2.65 13.30 -18.83
CA PHE A 98 3.68 12.47 -19.49
C PHE A 98 3.12 11.58 -20.59
N GLU A 99 1.81 11.61 -20.84
CA GLU A 99 1.10 10.71 -21.77
C GLU A 99 1.39 9.22 -21.51
N LYS A 100 1.83 8.88 -20.30
CA LYS A 100 2.18 7.52 -19.87
C LYS A 100 1.17 7.05 -18.84
N PRO A 101 0.31 6.05 -19.16
CA PRO A 101 -0.69 5.56 -18.23
C PRO A 101 -0.03 4.68 -17.16
N VAL A 102 0.36 5.25 -16.02
CA VAL A 102 1.00 4.50 -14.91
C VAL A 102 0.14 3.33 -14.44
N LEU A 103 -1.16 3.57 -14.26
CA LEU A 103 -2.10 2.52 -13.87
C LEU A 103 -2.53 1.63 -15.04
N GLY A 104 -2.40 2.09 -16.29
CA GLY A 104 -2.93 1.37 -17.46
C GLY A 104 -4.45 1.50 -17.65
N ILE A 105 -5.09 2.48 -17.01
CA ILE A 105 -6.55 2.68 -17.08
C ILE A 105 -6.89 3.63 -18.23
N SER A 106 -7.60 3.12 -19.24
CA SER A 106 -8.23 3.93 -20.29
C SER A 106 -9.72 4.12 -19.96
N ALA A 107 -10.06 5.23 -19.30
CA ALA A 107 -11.45 5.61 -19.08
C ALA A 107 -11.90 6.62 -20.15
N VAL A 108 -13.08 6.39 -20.74
CA VAL A 108 -13.65 7.19 -21.85
C VAL A 108 -14.04 8.59 -21.37
N THR A 109 -14.41 8.75 -20.09
CA THR A 109 -14.81 10.04 -19.51
C THR A 109 -14.01 10.38 -18.26
N GLN A 110 -13.85 11.68 -17.97
CA GLN A 110 -13.15 12.14 -16.76
C GLN A 110 -13.86 11.69 -15.46
N LEU A 111 -15.20 11.67 -15.46
CA LEU A 111 -15.99 11.22 -14.31
C LEU A 111 -15.76 9.74 -14.02
N SER A 112 -15.78 8.87 -15.04
CA SER A 112 -15.50 7.45 -14.87
C SER A 112 -14.06 7.20 -14.40
N ARG A 113 -13.10 8.00 -14.86
CA ARG A 113 -11.71 7.95 -14.37
C ARG A 113 -11.65 8.22 -12.86
N LEU A 114 -12.28 9.29 -12.38
CA LEU A 114 -12.29 9.64 -10.95
C LEU A 114 -12.99 8.57 -10.10
N GLN A 115 -14.07 7.97 -10.60
CA GLN A 115 -14.76 6.87 -9.91
C GLN A 115 -13.86 5.63 -9.77
N ILE A 116 -13.19 5.21 -10.84
CA ILE A 116 -12.29 4.06 -10.81
C ILE A 116 -11.13 4.32 -9.84
N LEU A 117 -10.54 5.52 -9.85
CA LEU A 117 -9.46 5.89 -8.93
C LEU A 117 -9.93 5.89 -7.47
N GLY A 118 -11.13 6.42 -7.19
CA GLY A 118 -11.72 6.37 -5.85
C GLY A 118 -11.97 4.94 -5.36
N LEU A 119 -12.48 4.07 -6.25
CA LEU A 119 -12.66 2.65 -5.97
C LEU A 119 -11.33 1.93 -5.73
N LEU A 120 -10.25 2.32 -6.41
CA LEU A 120 -8.92 1.75 -6.15
C LEU A 120 -8.39 2.11 -4.77
N ILE A 121 -8.59 3.35 -4.32
CA ILE A 121 -8.22 3.77 -2.95
C ILE A 121 -9.03 2.98 -1.93
N LEU A 122 -10.35 2.94 -2.08
CA LEU A 122 -11.24 2.20 -1.17
C LEU A 122 -10.91 0.70 -1.16
N GLY A 123 -10.77 0.10 -2.33
CA GLY A 123 -10.46 -1.33 -2.48
C GLY A 123 -9.16 -1.73 -1.81
N ASN A 124 -8.08 -0.97 -2.04
CA ASN A 124 -6.78 -1.24 -1.40
C ASN A 124 -6.81 -1.00 0.11
N THR A 125 -7.48 0.07 0.56
CA THR A 125 -7.65 0.36 1.99
C THR A 125 -8.34 -0.81 2.70
N ILE A 126 -9.46 -1.31 2.14
CA ILE A 126 -10.20 -2.45 2.70
C ILE A 126 -9.36 -3.73 2.63
N LEU A 127 -8.74 -4.02 1.50
CA LEU A 127 -7.93 -5.22 1.31
C LEU A 127 -6.81 -5.30 2.35
N PHE A 128 -6.08 -4.20 2.55
CA PHE A 128 -4.95 -4.14 3.48
C PHE A 128 -5.42 -4.24 4.94
N ALA A 129 -6.56 -3.64 5.26
CA ALA A 129 -7.21 -3.79 6.57
C ALA A 129 -7.58 -5.25 6.86
N LEU A 130 -8.14 -5.95 5.87
CA LEU A 130 -8.51 -7.38 5.97
C LEU A 130 -7.28 -8.28 6.11
N ILE A 131 -6.23 -8.06 5.30
CA ILE A 131 -4.97 -8.81 5.40
C ILE A 131 -4.38 -8.66 6.80
N SER A 132 -4.34 -7.43 7.32
CA SER A 132 -3.82 -7.16 8.67
C SER A 132 -4.65 -7.83 9.76
N ALA A 133 -5.99 -7.82 9.62
CA ALA A 133 -6.90 -8.53 10.53
C ALA A 133 -6.61 -10.04 10.54
N LEU A 134 -6.47 -10.64 9.36
CA LEU A 134 -6.22 -12.07 9.18
C LEU A 134 -4.87 -12.46 9.78
N VAL A 135 -3.80 -11.73 9.45
CA VAL A 135 -2.45 -12.02 9.95
C VAL A 135 -2.41 -11.91 11.47
N THR A 136 -2.97 -10.85 12.06
CA THR A 136 -3.01 -10.69 13.51
C THR A 136 -3.89 -11.74 14.18
N GLY A 137 -5.03 -12.09 13.58
CA GLY A 137 -5.91 -13.16 14.08
C GLY A 137 -5.21 -14.52 14.12
N LEU A 138 -4.52 -14.87 13.04
CA LEU A 138 -3.70 -16.09 12.96
C LEU A 138 -2.55 -16.05 13.97
N ALA A 139 -1.79 -14.95 14.02
CA ALA A 139 -0.67 -14.81 14.95
C ALA A 139 -1.10 -14.99 16.41
N LYS A 140 -2.24 -14.43 16.81
CA LYS A 140 -2.80 -14.62 18.16
C LYS A 140 -3.22 -16.06 18.45
N LYS A 141 -3.67 -16.81 17.44
CA LYS A 141 -4.03 -18.22 17.60
C LYS A 141 -2.79 -19.10 17.82
N PHE A 142 -1.67 -18.78 17.16
CA PHE A 142 -0.44 -19.59 17.21
C PHE A 142 0.56 -19.17 18.30
N LYS A 143 0.46 -17.94 18.82
CA LYS A 143 1.27 -17.46 19.96
C LYS A 143 0.66 -17.80 21.33
N ARG A 144 -0.56 -18.33 21.36
CA ARG A 144 -1.22 -18.84 22.57
C ARG A 144 -0.92 -20.33 22.72
#